data_AF-A0A524G2W1-F1
#
_entry.id   AF-A0A524G2W1-F1
#
_cell.length_a   1.000
_cell.length_b   1.000
_cell.length_c   1.000
_cell.angle_alpha   90.00
_cell.angle_beta   90.00
_cell.angle_gamma   90.00
#
_symmetry.space_group_name_H-M   'P 1'
#
loop_
_entity.id
_entity.type
_entity.pdbx_description
1 polymer ?
#
loop_
_entity_poly.entity_id
_entity_poly.type
_entity_poly.pdbx_seq_one_letter_code
_entity_poly.pdbx_strand_id
1 'polypeptide(L)'
;MQEVIQLLKEGADGKIVLVNDGGTTFLAPILSKLAGVVCITGALGSHLAIVTREFEIPALMGTKIENPESLDRKHVIIKPDQEIEGVLFVTE
;
A
#
# COMPACT_ATOMS: atom_id res chain seq x y z
N MET A 1 11.20 -9.23 0.81
CA MET A 1 12.53 -8.56 0.92
C MET A 1 13.13 -8.24 -0.45
N GLN A 2 13.19 -9.21 -1.38
CA GLN A 2 13.75 -8.97 -2.73
C GLN A 2 13.02 -7.85 -3.49
N GLU A 3 11.68 -7.77 -3.39
CA GLU A 3 10.88 -6.72 -4.03
C GLU A 3 11.20 -5.31 -3.52
N VAL A 4 11.39 -5.13 -2.21
CA VAL A 4 11.82 -3.83 -1.65
C VAL A 4 13.20 -3.43 -2.17
N ILE A 5 14.13 -4.39 -2.21
CA ILE A 5 15.48 -4.15 -2.74
C ILE A 5 15.40 -3.76 -4.22
N GLN A 6 14.50 -4.36 -4.98
CA GLN A 6 14.24 -4.00 -6.37
C GLN A 6 13.68 -2.58 -6.47
N LEU A 7 12.69 -2.22 -5.65
CA LEU A 7 12.12 -0.86 -5.59
C LEU A 7 13.14 0.20 -5.16
N LEU A 8 14.10 -0.15 -4.30
CA LEU A 8 15.22 0.74 -3.96
C LEU A 8 16.13 1.02 -5.17
N LYS A 9 16.25 0.07 -6.11
CA LYS A 9 17.05 0.21 -7.34
C LYS A 9 16.29 0.90 -8.47
N GLU A 10 15.02 0.53 -8.66
CA GLU A 10 14.18 0.97 -9.78
C GLU A 10 13.39 2.25 -9.47
N GLY A 11 13.33 2.66 -8.20
CA GLY A 11 12.52 3.77 -7.71
C GLY A 11 11.14 3.30 -7.24
N ALA A 12 10.63 3.94 -6.19
CA ALA A 12 9.31 3.64 -5.60
C ALA A 12 8.28 4.76 -5.86
N ASP A 13 8.74 5.86 -6.43
CA ASP A 13 7.98 7.07 -6.68
C ASP A 13 6.71 6.79 -7.50
N GLY A 14 5.57 7.22 -6.97
CA GLY A 14 4.27 7.08 -7.63
C GLY A 14 3.67 5.66 -7.56
N LYS A 15 4.36 4.67 -6.98
CA LYS A 15 3.85 3.30 -6.91
C LYS A 15 2.94 3.10 -5.71
N ILE A 16 1.89 2.30 -5.89
CA ILE A 16 1.08 1.74 -4.82
C ILE A 16 1.49 0.28 -4.65
N VAL A 17 1.83 -0.12 -3.43
CA VAL A 17 2.28 -1.50 -3.15
C VAL A 17 1.20 -2.28 -2.43
N LEU A 18 1.07 -3.55 -2.79
CA LEU A 18 0.25 -4.53 -2.09
C LEU A 18 1.14 -5.35 -1.17
N VAL A 19 0.78 -5.47 0.11
CA VAL A 19 1.53 -6.25 1.10
C VAL A 19 0.66 -7.22 1.86
N ASN A 20 1.23 -8.39 2.16
CA ASN A 20 0.56 -9.47 2.87
C ASN A 20 0.53 -9.29 4.39
N ASP A 21 1.60 -8.73 4.95
CA ASP A 21 1.77 -8.53 6.37
C ASP A 21 2.16 -7.08 6.66
N GLY A 22 1.65 -6.54 7.77
CA GLY A 22 2.00 -5.23 8.31
C GLY A 22 3.42 -5.14 8.88
N GLY A 23 4.32 -6.05 8.49
CA GLY A 23 5.75 -6.02 8.80
C GLY A 23 6.45 -4.85 8.11
N THR A 24 6.20 -3.64 8.63
CA THR A 24 6.69 -2.34 8.16
C THR A 24 8.20 -2.20 8.06
N THR A 25 8.97 -2.99 8.81
CA THR A 25 10.42 -2.82 8.92
C THR A 25 11.10 -2.83 7.55
N PHE A 26 10.54 -3.57 6.59
CA PHE A 26 11.08 -3.61 5.23
C PHE A 26 10.59 -2.50 4.31
N LEU A 27 9.40 -1.92 4.54
CA LEU A 27 8.89 -0.83 3.71
C LEU A 27 9.43 0.55 4.12
N ALA A 28 9.83 0.72 5.38
CA ALA A 28 10.30 2.00 5.92
C ALA A 28 11.29 2.77 5.02
N PRO A 29 12.29 2.13 4.36
CA PRO A 29 13.24 2.84 3.49
C PRO A 29 12.63 3.45 2.22
N ILE A 30 11.49 2.93 1.76
CA ILE A 30 10.83 3.37 0.52
C ILE A 30 9.47 4.03 0.76
N LEU A 31 8.94 3.95 1.99
CA LEU A 31 7.56 4.32 2.31
C LEU A 31 7.24 5.76 1.92
N SER A 32 8.14 6.70 2.22
CA SER A 32 7.97 8.13 1.90
C SER A 32 7.90 8.44 0.40
N LYS A 33 8.26 7.48 -0.46
CA LYS A 33 8.22 7.63 -1.92
C LYS A 33 6.98 6.99 -2.54
N LEU A 34 6.27 6.16 -1.78
CA LEU A 34 5.09 5.47 -2.29
C LEU A 34 3.91 6.44 -2.44
N ALA A 35 3.08 6.21 -3.44
CA ALA A 35 1.81 6.92 -3.58
C ALA A 35 0.72 6.33 -2.66
N GLY A 36 0.92 5.11 -2.15
CA GLY A 36 0.00 4.47 -1.23
C GLY A 36 0.37 3.03 -0.90
N VAL A 37 -0.32 2.47 0.07
CA VAL A 37 -0.15 1.08 0.52
C VAL A 37 -1.49 0.38 0.63
N VAL A 38 -1.57 -0.85 0.15
CA VAL A 38 -2.71 -1.75 0.37
C VAL A 38 -2.20 -2.94 1.16
N CYS A 39 -2.79 -3.22 2.31
CA CYS A 39 -2.42 -4.35 3.16
C CYS A 39 -3.62 -5.28 3.30
N ILE A 40 -3.45 -6.56 2.94
CA ILE A 40 -4.54 -7.55 3.02
C ILE A 40 -4.87 -7.97 4.46
N THR A 41 -3.98 -7.66 5.41
CA THR A 41 -4.15 -7.90 6.85
C THR A 41 -4.10 -6.58 7.64
N GLY A 42 -4.32 -6.65 8.94
CA GLY A 42 -4.22 -5.51 9.85
C GLY A 42 -5.51 -4.71 10.01
N ALA A 43 -5.43 -3.66 10.81
CA ALA A 43 -6.51 -2.76 11.17
C ALA A 43 -5.96 -1.35 11.46
N LEU A 44 -6.82 -0.40 11.83
CA LEU A 44 -6.43 0.99 12.13
C LEU A 44 -5.32 1.13 13.18
N GLY A 45 -5.27 0.22 14.16
CA GLY A 45 -4.25 0.20 15.21
C GLY A 45 -2.96 -0.56 14.86
N SER A 46 -2.87 -1.13 13.65
CA SER A 46 -1.67 -1.87 13.23
C SER A 46 -0.49 -0.94 13.02
N HIS A 47 0.72 -1.46 13.22
CA HIS A 47 1.95 -0.70 13.06
C HIS A 47 2.06 -0.05 11.67
N LEU A 48 1.77 -0.78 10.59
CA LEU A 48 1.74 -0.20 9.24
C LEU A 48 0.75 0.94 9.09
N ALA A 49 -0.44 0.83 9.69
CA ALA A 49 -1.44 1.90 9.65
C ALA A 49 -1.01 3.14 10.47
N ILE A 50 -0.20 2.96 11.51
CA ILE A 50 0.38 4.08 12.27
C ILE A 50 1.47 4.74 11.44
N VAL A 51 2.42 3.96 10.93
CA VAL A 51 3.57 4.49 10.19
C VAL A 51 3.13 5.16 8.88
N THR A 52 2.17 4.61 8.14
CA THR A 52 1.68 5.29 6.91
C THR A 52 1.08 6.66 7.21
N ARG A 53 0.41 6.84 8.37
CA ARG A 53 -0.09 8.16 8.80
C ARG A 53 1.03 9.13 9.17
N GLU A 54 2.09 8.65 9.82
CA GLU A 54 3.27 9.49 10.15
C GLU A 54 3.97 10.03 8.90
N PHE A 55 3.93 9.27 7.81
CA PHE A 55 4.49 9.64 6.51
C PHE A 55 3.46 10.28 5.56
N GLU A 56 2.23 10.52 6.03
CA GLU A 56 1.13 11.07 5.24
C GLU A 56 0.81 10.28 3.94
N ILE A 57 1.02 8.96 3.99
CA ILE A 57 0.79 8.04 2.87
C ILE A 57 -0.60 7.40 2.99
N PRO A 58 -1.45 7.50 1.95
CA PRO A 58 -2.73 6.79 1.91
C PRO A 58 -2.57 5.28 2.08
N ALA A 59 -3.38 4.67 2.96
CA ALA A 59 -3.30 3.24 3.21
C ALA A 59 -4.68 2.58 3.36
N LEU A 60 -4.85 1.43 2.73
CA LEU A 60 -5.97 0.52 2.95
C LEU A 60 -5.49 -0.68 3.76
N MET A 61 -6.20 -1.02 4.83
CA MET A 61 -5.82 -2.07 5.77
C MET A 61 -6.90 -3.15 5.80
N GLY A 62 -6.51 -4.41 5.98
CA GLY A 62 -7.45 -5.54 6.00
C GLY A 62 -8.22 -5.71 4.69
N THR A 63 -7.63 -5.31 3.55
CA THR A 63 -8.31 -5.34 2.25
C THR A 63 -8.39 -6.76 1.71
N LYS A 64 -9.59 -7.25 1.42
CA LYS A 64 -9.75 -8.57 0.79
C LYS A 64 -9.62 -8.44 -0.73
N ILE A 65 -8.68 -9.15 -1.32
CA ILE A 65 -8.44 -9.17 -2.78
C ILE A 65 -8.43 -10.62 -3.24
N GLU A 66 -9.32 -10.97 -4.17
CA GLU A 66 -9.48 -12.35 -4.66
C GLU A 66 -8.31 -12.78 -5.57
N ASN A 67 -7.83 -11.88 -6.42
CA ASN A 67 -6.68 -12.12 -7.30
C ASN A 67 -5.63 -11.00 -7.19
N PRO A 68 -4.80 -11.00 -6.13
CA PRO A 68 -3.72 -10.02 -5.92
C PRO A 68 -2.80 -9.85 -7.13
N GLU A 69 -2.46 -10.96 -7.81
CA GLU A 69 -1.51 -10.96 -8.92
C GLU A 69 -2.04 -10.19 -10.14
N SER A 70 -3.36 -10.14 -10.32
CA SER A 70 -3.99 -9.37 -11.41
C SER A 70 -3.82 -7.86 -11.29
N LEU A 71 -3.43 -7.38 -10.10
CA LEU A 71 -3.17 -5.97 -9.82
C LEU A 71 -1.73 -5.57 -10.10
N ASP A 72 -0.82 -6.53 -10.32
CA ASP A 72 0.57 -6.20 -10.62
C ASP A 72 0.64 -5.33 -11.88
N ARG A 73 1.38 -4.23 -11.77
CA ARG A 73 1.56 -3.22 -12.83
C ARG A 73 0.27 -2.58 -13.35
N LYS A 74 -0.84 -2.68 -12.62
CA LYS A 74 -2.06 -1.93 -12.94
C LYS A 74 -1.99 -0.51 -12.42
N HIS A 75 -2.62 0.41 -13.15
CA HIS A 75 -2.85 1.75 -12.65
C HIS A 75 -3.99 1.69 -11.64
N VAL A 76 -3.73 2.20 -10.44
CA VAL A 76 -4.70 2.17 -9.34
C VAL A 76 -4.71 3.51 -8.61
N ILE A 77 -5.84 3.80 -7.96
CA ILE A 77 -6.03 5.04 -7.21
C ILE A 77 -6.70 4.70 -5.87
N ILE A 78 -6.15 5.21 -4.78
CA ILE A 78 -6.78 5.15 -3.45
C ILE A 78 -7.53 6.46 -3.23
N LYS A 79 -8.84 6.38 -2.94
CA LYS A 79 -9.68 7.54 -2.62
C LYS A 79 -10.66 7.22 -1.50
N PRO A 80 -11.02 8.20 -0.65
CA PRO A 80 -12.15 8.07 0.25
C PRO A 80 -13.47 8.04 -0.55
N ASP A 81 -14.40 7.23 -0.10
CA ASP A 81 -15.81 7.26 -0.50
C ASP A 81 -16.64 8.09 0.49
N GLN A 82 -17.88 8.39 0.12
CA GLN A 82 -18.76 9.35 0.81
C GLN A 82 -19.06 8.99 2.28
N GLU A 83 -18.88 7.73 2.70
CA GLU A 83 -19.29 7.21 4.01
C GLU A 83 -18.15 6.66 4.88
N ILE A 84 -16.92 7.21 4.78
CA ILE A 84 -15.76 6.84 5.63
C ILE A 84 -15.04 5.56 5.15
N GLU A 85 -15.41 5.02 4.00
CA GLU A 85 -14.73 3.89 3.39
C GLU A 85 -13.58 4.35 2.48
N GLY A 86 -12.47 3.61 2.48
CA GLY A 86 -11.39 3.81 1.53
C GLY A 86 -11.54 2.83 0.37
N VAL A 87 -11.50 3.31 -0.86
CA VAL A 87 -11.71 2.49 -2.06
C VAL A 87 -10.44 2.47 -2.91
N LEU A 88 -10.08 1.28 -3.39
CA LEU A 88 -9.05 1.06 -4.41
C LEU A 88 -9.73 0.98 -5.78
N PHE A 89 -9.57 1.99 -6.62
CA PHE A 89 -10.01 1.98 -8.00
C PHE A 89 -8.92 1.39 -8.88
N VAL A 90 -9.26 0.39 -9.68
CA VAL A 90 -8.36 -0.17 -10.71
C VAL A 90 -8.77 0.40 -12.05
N THR A 91 -7.85 1.11 -12.71
CA THR A 91 -8.08 1.66 -14.05
C THR A 91 -7.45 0.75 -15.09
N GLU A 92 -8.04 0.70 -16.29
CA GLU A 92 -7.58 -0.12 -17.42
C GLU A 92 -6.17 0.27 -17.90
#